data_AF-A0A2A4MN40-F1
#
_entry.id   AF-A0A2A4MN40-F1
#
_cell.length_a   1.000
_cell.length_b   1.000
_cell.length_c   1.000
_cell.angle_alpha   90.00
_cell.angle_beta   90.00
_cell.angle_gamma   90.00
#
_symmetry.space_group_name_H-M   'P 1'
#
loop_
_entity.id
_entity.type
_entity.pdbx_description
1 polymer ?
#
loop_
_entity_poly.entity_id
_entity_poly.type
_entity_poly.pdbx_seq_one_letter_code
_entity_poly.pdbx_strand_id
1 'polypeptide(L)'
;MLSGSIDLSKHSLCCVAAALAFILTANTFASESPWQVPRTEYGYPDLQGAWNNINATPIQRPRALEDRRAYTVAEALALESKFRDINEQNYLPSDANREAPPIGALSLTITEILYSDSKTKLAFIDGEYRTSLIVSPSNGRFPFTENARSKDIYGQWRAKGLKAADGPEFTMIGERCITGNGTMPPMAIIGYNSNIQIVQTSDYVVIMGEMVNDARIIRLDSVHQAPHMKKWLGDSTAHYEGDTLVVHTQNYRPEQSNMRLVSSEKLQVTERFTPVSDNTILYSFTVEDPVIYTEPVVFEFPLNRLADGERIYEFACHEGNYSMPGMLAGARRLELEAK
;
A
#
# COMPACT_ATOMS: atom_id res chain seq x y z
N MET A 1 -12.69 -110.30 21.44
CA MET A 1 -12.12 -109.72 22.68
C MET A 1 -11.07 -108.71 22.28
N LEU A 2 -11.24 -107.45 22.71
CA LEU A 2 -10.24 -106.35 22.79
C LEU A 2 -9.65 -105.93 21.42
N SER A 3 -9.56 -104.66 21.01
CA SER A 3 -9.55 -103.34 21.65
C SER A 3 -9.58 -102.34 20.46
N GLY A 4 -10.22 -101.17 20.46
CA GLY A 4 -10.46 -100.21 21.54
C GLY A 4 -9.76 -98.90 21.18
N SER A 5 -10.52 -97.96 20.61
CA SER A 5 -10.11 -96.68 20.04
C SER A 5 -9.86 -95.58 21.10
N ILE A 6 -8.83 -94.75 20.84
CA ILE A 6 -8.63 -93.31 21.10
C ILE A 6 -9.10 -92.71 22.44
N ASP A 7 -8.19 -92.09 23.22
CA ASP A 7 -8.29 -90.65 23.56
C ASP A 7 -6.98 -90.02 24.08
N LEU A 8 -6.87 -88.71 23.87
CA LEU A 8 -5.79 -87.75 24.12
C LEU A 8 -5.46 -87.52 25.61
N SER A 9 -4.19 -87.22 25.89
CA SER A 9 -3.82 -86.37 27.04
C SER A 9 -2.40 -85.78 26.92
N LYS A 10 -2.37 -84.48 26.57
CA LYS A 10 -1.53 -83.39 27.09
C LYS A 10 -0.22 -83.76 27.84
N HIS A 11 0.93 -83.25 27.38
CA HIS A 11 1.72 -82.17 28.02
C HIS A 11 3.07 -81.92 27.30
N SER A 12 3.38 -80.63 27.15
CA SER A 12 4.72 -80.01 27.30
C SER A 12 5.70 -79.83 26.13
N LEU A 13 5.99 -78.54 25.94
CA LEU A 13 7.24 -77.87 25.49
C LEU A 13 7.64 -77.93 24.01
N CYS A 14 7.51 -76.79 23.31
CA CYS A 14 8.68 -75.95 22.97
C CYS A 14 8.29 -74.69 22.17
N CYS A 15 8.76 -73.54 22.66
CA CYS A 15 9.30 -72.38 21.94
C CYS A 15 8.63 -71.90 20.65
N VAL A 16 8.01 -70.71 20.68
CA VAL A 16 8.50 -69.44 20.09
C VAL A 16 7.37 -68.41 20.25
N ALA A 17 7.50 -67.52 21.24
CA ALA A 17 6.66 -66.33 21.36
C ALA A 17 7.40 -65.16 20.69
N ALA A 18 6.91 -64.72 19.54
CA ALA A 18 7.37 -63.50 18.89
C ALA A 18 6.74 -62.28 19.60
N ALA A 19 7.45 -61.73 20.59
CA ALA A 19 7.14 -60.43 21.16
C ALA A 19 7.82 -59.35 20.30
N LEU A 20 7.08 -58.78 19.35
CA LEU A 20 7.47 -57.58 18.61
C LEU A 20 7.49 -56.39 19.57
N ALA A 21 8.70 -55.88 19.83
CA ALA A 21 8.93 -54.71 20.66
C ALA A 21 8.46 -53.42 19.93
N PHE A 22 7.67 -52.66 20.67
CA PHE A 22 7.30 -51.26 20.46
C PHE A 22 8.50 -50.38 20.08
N ILE A 23 8.43 -49.70 18.94
CA ILE A 23 8.91 -48.31 18.79
C ILE A 23 7.85 -47.57 17.94
N LEU A 24 6.82 -47.04 18.60
CA LEU A 24 6.06 -45.93 18.02
C LEU A 24 7.00 -44.72 18.01
N THR A 25 7.60 -44.41 16.87
CA THR A 25 8.13 -43.07 16.61
C THR A 25 6.91 -42.15 16.48
N ALA A 26 6.44 -41.61 17.59
CA ALA A 26 5.57 -40.45 17.58
C ALA A 26 6.39 -39.32 16.94
N ASN A 27 6.16 -39.07 15.66
CA ASN A 27 6.54 -37.83 15.01
C ASN A 27 5.78 -36.73 15.74
N THR A 28 6.40 -36.20 16.79
CA THR A 28 6.06 -34.89 17.33
C THR A 28 6.42 -33.91 16.23
N PHE A 29 5.44 -33.61 15.37
CA PHE A 29 5.45 -32.36 14.66
C PHE A 29 5.51 -31.29 15.75
N ALA A 30 6.69 -30.72 15.95
CA ALA A 30 6.83 -29.50 16.72
C ALA A 30 5.93 -28.49 16.01
N SER A 31 4.75 -28.22 16.59
CA SER A 31 3.99 -27.04 16.22
C SER A 31 4.93 -25.87 16.48
N GLU A 32 5.35 -25.17 15.43
CA GLU A 32 5.93 -23.85 15.62
C GLU A 32 5.01 -23.07 16.55
N SER A 33 5.60 -22.44 17.57
CA SER A 33 4.84 -21.56 18.44
C SER A 33 4.18 -20.50 17.56
N PRO A 34 2.87 -20.21 17.73
CA PRO A 34 2.22 -19.19 16.93
C PRO A 34 2.99 -17.88 17.09
N TRP A 35 3.27 -17.21 15.98
CA TRP A 35 3.93 -15.92 15.98
C TRP A 35 3.20 -14.95 16.92
N GLN A 36 3.97 -14.24 17.74
CA GLN A 36 3.45 -13.28 18.71
C GLN A 36 3.87 -11.88 18.30
N VAL A 37 2.91 -10.96 18.35
CA VAL A 37 3.14 -9.54 18.05
C VAL A 37 4.17 -8.97 19.03
N PRO A 38 5.34 -8.49 18.55
CA PRO A 38 6.33 -7.84 19.39
C PRO A 38 5.75 -6.58 20.05
N ARG A 39 6.28 -6.20 21.21
CA ARG A 39 5.81 -5.04 21.98
C ARG A 39 6.91 -4.01 22.18
N THR A 40 6.53 -2.74 22.12
CA THR A 40 7.38 -1.62 22.53
C THR A 40 7.58 -1.60 24.05
N GLU A 41 8.48 -0.75 24.55
CA GLU A 41 8.68 -0.52 25.98
C GLU A 41 7.43 0.01 26.70
N TYR A 42 6.43 0.51 25.94
CA TYR A 42 5.15 1.00 26.45
C TYR A 42 4.05 -0.08 26.45
N GLY A 43 4.35 -1.29 25.96
CA GLY A 43 3.39 -2.39 25.86
C GLY A 43 2.48 -2.36 24.63
N TYR A 44 2.67 -1.41 23.71
CA TYR A 44 1.95 -1.36 22.44
C TYR A 44 2.57 -2.33 21.41
N PRO A 45 1.80 -2.78 20.40
CA PRO A 45 2.37 -3.45 19.22
C PRO A 45 3.54 -2.66 18.64
N ASP A 46 4.67 -3.33 18.42
CA ASP A 46 5.85 -2.73 17.84
C ASP A 46 5.74 -2.68 16.30
N LEU A 47 5.46 -1.48 15.80
CA LEU A 47 5.41 -1.14 14.39
C LEU A 47 6.67 -0.39 13.95
N GLN A 48 7.65 -0.21 14.84
CA GLN A 48 8.81 0.62 14.57
C GLN A 48 9.67 0.03 13.44
N GLY A 49 10.32 0.93 12.72
CA GLY A 49 11.23 0.60 11.63
C GLY A 49 10.82 1.19 10.31
N ALA A 50 11.55 0.77 9.27
CA ALA A 50 11.36 1.25 7.93
C ALA A 50 10.59 0.22 7.09
N TRP A 51 9.60 0.70 6.37
CA TRP A 51 8.63 -0.08 5.62
C TRP A 51 8.46 0.49 4.22
N ASN A 52 7.95 -0.30 3.29
CA ASN A 52 7.54 0.17 1.97
C ASN A 52 6.16 -0.38 1.61
N ASN A 53 5.44 0.34 0.75
CA ASN A 53 4.12 -0.07 0.25
C ASN A 53 4.12 -0.43 -1.24
N ILE A 54 5.29 -0.77 -1.79
CA ILE A 54 5.47 -1.01 -3.21
C ILE A 54 4.74 -2.29 -3.61
N ASN A 55 3.79 -2.15 -4.54
CA ASN A 55 3.06 -3.29 -5.08
C ASN A 55 2.52 -3.03 -6.51
N ALA A 56 2.32 -4.10 -7.25
CA ALA A 56 1.84 -4.14 -8.63
C ALA A 56 0.31 -4.27 -8.74
N THR A 57 -0.37 -4.47 -7.62
CA THR A 57 -1.80 -4.65 -7.63
C THR A 57 -2.47 -3.32 -8.01
N PRO A 58 -3.36 -3.32 -9.01
CA PRO A 58 -4.04 -2.10 -9.41
C PRO A 58 -4.95 -1.61 -8.28
N ILE A 59 -5.11 -0.29 -8.15
CA ILE A 59 -6.02 0.28 -7.14
C ILE A 59 -7.44 -0.23 -7.34
N GLN A 60 -7.96 -0.12 -8.56
CA GLN A 60 -9.28 -0.59 -8.95
C GLN A 60 -9.19 -1.91 -9.70
N ARG A 61 -10.14 -2.80 -9.45
CA ARG A 61 -10.25 -4.06 -10.16
C ARG A 61 -10.44 -3.83 -11.65
N PRO A 62 -9.68 -4.55 -12.51
CA PRO A 62 -9.95 -4.57 -13.94
C PRO A 62 -11.39 -4.99 -14.20
N ARG A 63 -12.09 -4.33 -15.13
CA ARG A 63 -13.50 -4.63 -15.44
C ARG A 63 -13.72 -6.11 -15.83
N ALA A 64 -12.75 -6.71 -16.52
CA ALA A 64 -12.80 -8.13 -16.89
C ALA A 64 -12.74 -9.09 -15.69
N LEU A 65 -12.42 -8.60 -14.50
CA LEU A 65 -12.28 -9.36 -13.26
C LEU A 65 -13.25 -8.89 -12.18
N GLU A 66 -14.29 -8.12 -12.50
CA GLU A 66 -15.14 -7.44 -11.51
C GLU A 66 -15.60 -8.34 -10.35
N ASP A 67 -15.99 -9.59 -10.64
CA ASP A 67 -16.47 -10.57 -9.65
C ASP A 67 -15.36 -11.47 -9.07
N ARG A 68 -14.09 -11.21 -9.41
CA ARG A 68 -12.93 -12.03 -9.02
C ARG A 68 -12.04 -11.27 -8.04
N ARG A 69 -12.19 -11.51 -6.74
CA ARG A 69 -11.36 -10.90 -5.68
C ARG A 69 -9.87 -11.24 -5.81
N ALA A 70 -9.57 -12.47 -6.24
CA ALA A 70 -8.21 -12.99 -6.25
C ALA A 70 -7.82 -13.61 -7.61
N TYR A 71 -6.54 -13.48 -7.94
CA TYR A 71 -5.90 -14.29 -8.97
C TYR A 71 -5.64 -15.69 -8.43
N THR A 72 -5.66 -16.68 -9.33
CA THR A 72 -5.03 -17.96 -9.03
C THR A 72 -3.52 -17.77 -8.88
N VAL A 73 -2.86 -18.69 -8.17
CA VAL A 73 -1.39 -18.66 -8.02
C VAL A 73 -0.69 -18.62 -9.38
N ALA A 74 -1.15 -19.42 -10.36
CA ALA A 74 -0.57 -19.44 -11.70
C ALA A 74 -0.71 -18.11 -12.45
N GLU A 75 -1.89 -17.48 -12.41
CA GLU A 75 -2.12 -16.16 -13.01
C GLU A 75 -1.25 -15.08 -12.34
N ALA A 76 -1.19 -15.08 -11.01
CA ALA A 76 -0.40 -14.13 -10.25
C ALA A 76 1.09 -14.23 -10.61
N LEU A 77 1.67 -15.44 -10.58
CA LEU A 77 3.08 -15.66 -10.92
C LEU A 77 3.39 -15.28 -12.36
N ALA A 78 2.48 -15.53 -13.30
CA ALA A 78 2.63 -15.11 -14.69
C ALA A 78 2.65 -13.58 -14.83
N LEU A 79 1.77 -12.86 -14.10
CA LEU A 79 1.77 -11.40 -14.07
C LEU A 79 3.04 -10.83 -13.44
N GLU A 80 3.48 -11.37 -12.30
CA GLU A 80 4.72 -10.93 -11.67
C GLU A 80 5.94 -11.17 -12.57
N SER A 81 5.96 -12.29 -13.31
CA SER A 81 7.01 -12.54 -14.31
C SER A 81 6.99 -11.48 -15.39
N LYS A 82 5.82 -11.18 -15.95
CA LYS A 82 5.69 -10.13 -16.96
C LYS A 82 6.14 -8.76 -16.44
N PHE A 83 5.84 -8.42 -15.19
CA PHE A 83 6.32 -7.17 -14.59
C PHE A 83 7.84 -7.14 -14.43
N ARG A 84 8.47 -8.27 -14.06
CA ARG A 84 9.93 -8.39 -14.06
C ARG A 84 10.52 -8.18 -15.46
N ASP A 85 9.96 -8.85 -16.47
CA ASP A 85 10.43 -8.73 -17.85
C ASP A 85 10.32 -7.27 -18.38
N ILE A 86 9.23 -6.56 -18.03
CA ILE A 86 9.06 -5.14 -18.36
C ILE A 86 10.12 -4.29 -17.67
N ASN A 87 10.39 -4.53 -16.39
CA ASN A 87 11.42 -3.78 -15.66
C ASN A 87 12.82 -4.03 -16.25
N GLU A 88 13.16 -5.28 -16.57
CA GLU A 88 14.42 -5.62 -17.25
C GLU A 88 14.57 -4.90 -18.59
N GLN A 89 13.49 -4.79 -19.37
CA GLN A 89 13.50 -4.03 -20.63
C GLN A 89 13.69 -2.53 -20.40
N ASN A 90 13.09 -1.96 -19.35
CA ASN A 90 13.24 -0.54 -19.02
C ASN A 90 14.67 -0.17 -18.58
N TYR A 91 15.43 -1.15 -18.07
CA TYR A 91 16.85 -0.98 -17.73
C TYR A 91 17.79 -1.02 -18.93
N LEU A 92 17.30 -1.42 -20.12
CA LEU A 92 18.12 -1.40 -21.32
C LEU A 92 18.43 0.04 -21.75
N PRO A 93 19.65 0.31 -22.25
CA PRO A 93 19.98 1.62 -22.78
C PRO A 93 18.99 2.06 -23.86
N SER A 94 18.48 3.29 -23.73
CA SER A 94 17.72 3.91 -24.81
C SER A 94 18.60 4.10 -26.06
N ASP A 95 18.00 3.97 -27.25
CA ASP A 95 18.71 4.25 -28.51
C ASP A 95 19.14 5.72 -28.55
N ALA A 96 20.46 5.94 -28.66
CA ALA A 96 21.07 7.26 -28.74
C ALA A 96 20.68 8.02 -30.02
N ASN A 97 20.23 7.32 -31.06
CA ASN A 97 19.83 7.90 -32.34
C ASN A 97 18.31 8.04 -32.49
N ARG A 98 17.53 7.80 -31.43
CA ARG A 98 16.06 7.94 -31.51
C ARG A 98 15.67 9.36 -31.91
N GLU A 99 14.71 9.48 -32.81
CA GLU A 99 14.14 10.78 -33.16
C GLU A 99 13.38 11.40 -31.99
N ALA A 100 13.20 12.72 -32.04
CA ALA A 100 12.35 13.41 -31.07
C ALA A 100 10.91 12.84 -31.15
N PRO A 101 10.20 12.73 -30.02
CA PRO A 101 8.79 12.37 -30.04
C PRO A 101 7.99 13.31 -30.94
N PRO A 102 6.89 12.83 -31.58
CA PRO A 102 6.01 13.70 -32.36
C PRO A 102 5.54 14.91 -31.57
N ILE A 103 5.32 16.04 -32.23
CA ILE A 103 4.77 17.24 -31.59
C ILE A 103 3.42 16.89 -30.94
N GLY A 104 3.27 17.22 -29.66
CA GLY A 104 2.07 16.90 -28.88
C GLY A 104 2.02 15.47 -28.35
N ALA A 105 3.01 14.63 -28.64
CA ALA A 105 3.18 13.38 -27.92
C ALA A 105 3.45 13.68 -26.45
N LEU A 106 2.79 12.93 -25.55
CA LEU A 106 3.08 12.98 -24.13
C LEU A 106 4.51 12.48 -23.92
N SER A 107 5.47 13.40 -23.80
CA SER A 107 6.81 13.05 -23.34
C SER A 107 6.75 12.91 -21.82
N LEU A 108 6.33 11.74 -21.36
CA LEU A 108 6.58 11.30 -19.98
C LEU A 108 8.06 10.92 -19.88
N THR A 109 8.96 11.87 -20.12
CA THR A 109 10.35 11.78 -19.66
C THR A 109 10.35 11.93 -18.15
N ILE A 110 9.68 11.00 -17.47
CA ILE A 110 9.88 10.75 -16.06
C ILE A 110 11.06 9.77 -16.07
N THR A 111 12.27 10.31 -16.16
CA THR A 111 13.50 9.54 -15.97
C THR A 111 13.46 8.75 -14.66
N GLU A 112 12.67 9.20 -13.67
CA GLU A 112 12.42 8.47 -12.42
C GLU A 112 11.67 7.14 -12.59
N ILE A 113 10.84 6.97 -13.63
CA ILE A 113 10.15 5.68 -13.90
C ILE A 113 11.16 4.64 -14.43
N LEU A 114 12.22 5.08 -15.13
CA LEU A 114 13.27 4.21 -15.69
C LEU A 114 14.11 3.53 -14.61
N TYR A 115 14.18 4.11 -13.40
CA TYR A 115 14.86 3.55 -12.24
C TYR A 115 13.90 3.08 -11.16
N SER A 116 12.61 3.01 -11.46
CA SER A 116 11.64 2.50 -10.51
C SER A 116 11.75 0.97 -10.50
N ASP A 117 12.45 0.41 -9.51
CA ASP A 117 12.43 -1.03 -9.14
C ASP A 117 11.03 -1.53 -8.72
N SER A 118 10.03 -0.72 -8.99
CA SER A 118 8.78 -0.75 -8.32
C SER A 118 7.79 -1.61 -9.05
N LYS A 119 7.11 -2.45 -8.27
CA LYS A 119 5.86 -3.14 -8.65
C LYS A 119 6.04 -4.41 -9.48
N THR A 120 6.94 -5.30 -9.08
CA THR A 120 6.93 -6.66 -9.63
C THR A 120 6.05 -7.63 -8.83
N LYS A 121 5.72 -7.28 -7.58
CA LYS A 121 4.96 -8.13 -6.65
C LYS A 121 3.51 -7.69 -6.49
N LEU A 122 2.59 -8.63 -6.60
CA LEU A 122 1.18 -8.42 -6.30
C LEU A 122 0.97 -8.43 -4.78
N ALA A 123 -0.01 -7.67 -4.29
CA ALA A 123 -0.44 -7.72 -2.91
C ALA A 123 -0.97 -9.12 -2.59
N PHE A 124 -0.27 -9.81 -1.68
CA PHE A 124 -0.64 -11.11 -1.14
C PHE A 124 -1.16 -10.94 0.28
N ILE A 125 -2.43 -11.23 0.50
CA ILE A 125 -3.14 -10.97 1.76
C ILE A 125 -4.01 -12.17 2.08
N ASP A 126 -3.88 -12.73 3.28
CA ASP A 126 -4.65 -13.88 3.76
C ASP A 126 -4.63 -15.10 2.82
N GLY A 127 -3.46 -15.37 2.21
CA GLY A 127 -3.31 -16.50 1.29
C GLY A 127 -3.75 -16.22 -0.15
N GLU A 128 -4.19 -15.00 -0.47
CA GLU A 128 -4.73 -14.63 -1.77
C GLU A 128 -3.94 -13.52 -2.46
N TYR A 129 -3.70 -13.68 -3.77
CA TYR A 129 -3.20 -12.62 -4.62
C TYR A 129 -4.34 -11.70 -5.06
N ARG A 130 -4.39 -10.47 -4.54
CA ARG A 130 -5.49 -9.54 -4.80
C ARG A 130 -5.51 -9.04 -6.24
N THR A 131 -6.70 -8.98 -6.84
CA THR A 131 -6.92 -8.35 -8.17
C THR A 131 -7.09 -6.85 -8.11
N SER A 132 -7.28 -6.29 -6.91
CA SER A 132 -7.41 -4.86 -6.63
C SER A 132 -7.00 -4.55 -5.20
N LEU A 133 -6.56 -3.32 -4.94
CA LEU A 133 -6.34 -2.83 -3.57
C LEU A 133 -7.65 -2.44 -2.89
N ILE A 134 -8.65 -1.98 -3.64
CA ILE A 134 -10.00 -1.78 -3.11
C ILE A 134 -10.64 -3.14 -2.87
N VAL A 135 -11.11 -3.36 -1.63
CA VAL A 135 -11.81 -4.57 -1.19
C VAL A 135 -13.30 -4.31 -0.90
N SER A 136 -13.66 -3.06 -0.58
CA SER A 136 -15.05 -2.60 -0.50
C SER A 136 -15.19 -1.28 -1.28
N PRO A 137 -16.16 -1.12 -2.18
CA PRO A 137 -17.22 -2.06 -2.54
C PRO A 137 -16.70 -3.39 -3.12
N SER A 138 -17.53 -4.43 -3.07
CA SER A 138 -17.11 -5.81 -3.39
C SER A 138 -16.59 -5.98 -4.81
N ASN A 139 -17.00 -5.12 -5.75
CA ASN A 139 -16.51 -5.08 -7.13
C ASN A 139 -15.07 -4.53 -7.26
N GLY A 140 -14.48 -4.05 -6.16
CA GLY A 140 -13.11 -3.57 -6.08
C GLY A 140 -12.91 -2.25 -6.82
N ARG A 141 -13.93 -1.41 -6.93
CA ARG A 141 -13.86 -0.15 -7.67
C ARG A 141 -14.42 1.03 -6.89
N PHE A 142 -14.02 2.24 -7.25
CA PHE A 142 -14.55 3.45 -6.64
C PHE A 142 -16.06 3.62 -6.93
N PRO A 143 -16.90 3.82 -5.90
CA PRO A 143 -18.32 4.13 -6.04
C PRO A 143 -18.51 5.64 -6.17
N PHE A 144 -18.02 6.25 -7.25
CA PHE A 144 -18.10 7.70 -7.44
C PHE A 144 -19.55 8.20 -7.57
N THR A 145 -19.86 9.33 -6.94
CA THR A 145 -21.09 10.08 -7.23
C THR A 145 -21.06 10.62 -8.66
N GLU A 146 -22.23 10.98 -9.18
CA GLU A 146 -22.32 11.64 -10.48
C GLU A 146 -21.46 12.92 -10.51
N ASN A 147 -20.63 13.07 -11.55
CA ASN A 147 -19.73 14.20 -11.71
C ASN A 147 -18.74 14.41 -10.54
N ALA A 148 -18.33 13.36 -9.81
CA ALA A 148 -17.41 13.47 -8.66
C ALA A 148 -16.17 14.37 -8.92
N ARG A 149 -15.54 14.26 -10.10
CA ARG A 149 -14.37 15.08 -10.48
C ARG A 149 -14.65 16.57 -10.76
N SER A 150 -15.91 16.97 -10.89
CA SER A 150 -16.25 18.40 -10.93
C SER A 150 -16.47 18.98 -9.53
N LYS A 151 -16.67 18.12 -8.53
CA LYS A 151 -16.97 18.51 -7.15
C LYS A 151 -15.71 18.69 -6.29
N ASP A 152 -14.59 18.10 -6.68
CA ASP A 152 -13.31 18.36 -6.01
C ASP A 152 -12.80 19.79 -6.27
N ILE A 153 -11.79 20.22 -5.51
CA ILE A 153 -11.29 21.60 -5.59
C ILE A 153 -10.80 21.97 -6.99
N TYR A 154 -10.15 21.04 -7.69
CA TYR A 154 -9.65 21.26 -9.04
C TYR A 154 -10.79 21.32 -10.06
N GLY A 155 -11.87 20.56 -9.85
CA GLY A 155 -13.10 20.63 -10.64
C GLY A 155 -13.77 21.99 -10.50
N GLN A 156 -13.84 22.50 -9.27
CA GLN A 156 -14.37 23.83 -8.98
C GLN A 156 -13.52 24.94 -9.59
N TRP A 157 -12.19 24.80 -9.59
CA TRP A 157 -11.28 25.75 -10.25
C TRP A 157 -11.46 25.72 -11.77
N ARG A 158 -11.51 24.54 -12.39
CA ARG A 158 -11.79 24.39 -13.83
C ARG A 158 -13.13 25.02 -14.22
N ALA A 159 -14.17 24.87 -13.39
CA ALA A 159 -15.47 25.47 -13.63
C ALA A 159 -15.45 27.01 -13.59
N LYS A 160 -14.48 27.62 -12.90
CA LYS A 160 -14.23 29.06 -12.88
C LYS A 160 -13.35 29.54 -14.04
N GLY A 161 -12.95 28.65 -14.95
CA GLY A 161 -12.07 28.93 -16.07
C GLY A 161 -10.58 28.94 -15.71
N LEU A 162 -10.21 28.53 -14.50
CA LEU A 162 -8.81 28.46 -14.06
C LEU A 162 -8.14 27.21 -14.64
N LYS A 163 -6.96 27.41 -15.22
CA LYS A 163 -6.09 26.37 -15.79
C LYS A 163 -4.92 26.09 -14.86
N ALA A 164 -4.31 24.92 -15.01
CA ALA A 164 -3.16 24.49 -14.21
C ALA A 164 -1.95 25.46 -14.28
N ALA A 165 -1.87 26.30 -15.33
CA ALA A 165 -0.81 27.28 -15.53
C ALA A 165 -1.19 28.73 -15.21
N ASP A 166 -2.39 29.00 -14.70
CA ASP A 166 -2.86 30.36 -14.44
C ASP A 166 -2.28 30.96 -13.14
N GLY A 167 -1.35 30.26 -12.46
CA GLY A 167 -0.75 30.69 -11.21
C GLY A 167 -0.06 29.53 -10.45
N PRO A 168 0.86 29.84 -9.53
CA PRO A 168 1.60 28.84 -8.75
C PRO A 168 0.69 28.00 -7.83
N GLU A 169 -0.51 28.47 -7.51
CA GLU A 169 -1.47 27.75 -6.67
C GLU A 169 -2.22 26.64 -7.41
N PHE A 170 -2.27 26.71 -8.75
CA PHE A 170 -3.06 25.81 -9.58
C PHE A 170 -2.27 24.61 -10.12
N THR A 171 -0.95 24.60 -9.92
CA THR A 171 -0.12 23.40 -10.11
C THR A 171 -0.36 22.40 -9.00
N MET A 172 -0.15 21.11 -9.31
CA MET A 172 -0.43 20.05 -8.33
C MET A 172 0.53 20.16 -7.14
N ILE A 173 0.05 19.78 -5.95
CA ILE A 173 0.82 19.85 -4.69
C ILE A 173 2.18 19.12 -4.77
N GLY A 174 2.26 18.03 -5.54
CA GLY A 174 3.49 17.27 -5.76
C GLY A 174 4.50 18.01 -6.63
N GLU A 175 4.06 18.75 -7.65
CA GLU A 175 4.95 19.58 -8.48
C GLU A 175 5.54 20.76 -7.70
N ARG A 176 4.83 21.19 -6.66
CA ARG A 176 5.22 22.27 -5.75
C ARG A 176 6.02 21.80 -4.54
N CYS A 177 6.24 20.49 -4.40
CA CYS A 177 6.93 19.89 -3.26
C CYS A 177 6.32 20.26 -1.90
N ILE A 178 5.00 20.45 -1.83
CA ILE A 178 4.31 20.87 -0.59
C ILE A 178 4.07 19.67 0.33
N THR A 179 3.63 18.56 -0.25
CA THR A 179 3.52 17.27 0.43
C THR A 179 3.95 16.18 -0.52
N GLY A 180 4.60 15.17 0.03
CA GLY A 180 4.91 13.91 -0.59
C GLY A 180 3.71 13.02 -0.62
N ASN A 181 3.62 12.24 -1.68
CA ASN A 181 2.55 11.27 -1.77
C ASN A 181 2.72 10.17 -0.69
N GLY A 182 3.93 9.90 -0.17
CA GLY A 182 4.23 8.69 0.62
C GLY A 182 3.55 8.59 2.00
N THR A 183 3.43 9.68 2.75
CA THR A 183 2.84 9.71 4.11
C THR A 183 1.59 10.56 4.24
N MET A 184 1.13 11.16 3.14
CA MET A 184 -0.21 11.72 3.05
C MET A 184 -1.23 10.65 3.46
N PRO A 185 -2.16 10.91 4.39
CA PRO A 185 -3.22 9.97 4.70
C PRO A 185 -4.26 9.92 3.57
N PRO A 186 -4.67 8.73 3.09
CA PRO A 186 -4.05 7.44 3.37
C PRO A 186 -2.73 7.29 2.61
N MET A 187 -1.73 6.63 3.22
CA MET A 187 -0.38 6.50 2.65
C MET A 187 -0.41 6.12 1.17
N ALA A 188 0.16 6.96 0.29
CA ALA A 188 -0.10 6.77 -1.13
C ALA A 188 0.64 5.56 -1.70
N ILE A 189 -0.07 4.87 -2.59
CA ILE A 189 0.45 3.77 -3.39
C ILE A 189 1.24 4.35 -4.57
N ILE A 190 2.51 4.63 -4.34
CA ILE A 190 3.44 5.15 -5.35
C ILE A 190 4.32 4.00 -5.85
N GLY A 191 4.87 4.15 -7.05
CA GLY A 191 5.87 3.20 -7.54
C GLY A 191 7.19 3.35 -6.79
N TYR A 192 7.79 4.51 -6.84
CA TYR A 192 9.16 4.71 -6.40
C TYR A 192 9.21 5.55 -5.12
N ASN A 193 10.30 5.39 -4.36
CA ASN A 193 10.60 6.13 -3.13
C ASN A 193 9.41 6.11 -2.14
N SER A 194 8.69 4.98 -2.12
CA SER A 194 7.49 4.77 -1.30
C SER A 194 7.82 4.19 0.08
N ASN A 195 9.01 4.51 0.58
CA ASN A 195 9.50 4.06 1.87
C ASN A 195 8.99 5.00 2.97
N ILE A 196 8.72 4.44 4.14
CA ILE A 196 8.30 5.16 5.33
C ILE A 196 9.10 4.69 6.54
N GLN A 197 9.36 5.58 7.49
CA GLN A 197 9.83 5.25 8.82
C GLN A 197 8.68 5.45 9.80
N ILE A 198 8.39 4.42 10.60
CA ILE A 198 7.49 4.52 11.74
C ILE A 198 8.33 4.65 13.01
N VAL A 199 8.01 5.65 13.82
CA VAL A 199 8.57 5.87 15.16
C VAL A 199 7.42 5.93 16.15
N GLN A 200 7.50 5.17 17.24
CA GLN A 200 6.48 5.15 18.28
C GLN A 200 7.05 5.74 19.58
N THR A 201 6.20 6.44 20.30
CA THR A 201 6.47 6.93 21.66
C THR A 201 5.25 6.56 22.53
N SER A 202 5.28 6.91 23.82
CA SER A 202 4.10 6.72 24.67
C SER A 202 2.87 7.52 24.19
N ASP A 203 3.09 8.69 23.57
CA ASP A 203 2.03 9.67 23.32
C ASP A 203 1.77 9.94 21.82
N TYR A 204 2.70 9.52 20.95
CA TYR A 204 2.67 9.79 19.52
C TYR A 204 3.16 8.62 18.69
N VAL A 205 2.63 8.53 17.47
CA VAL A 205 3.21 7.78 16.37
C VAL A 205 3.61 8.77 15.28
N VAL A 206 4.84 8.69 14.79
CA VAL A 206 5.32 9.52 13.68
C VAL A 206 5.57 8.61 12.48
N ILE A 207 4.97 8.96 11.35
CA ILE A 207 5.24 8.32 10.05
C ILE A 207 5.96 9.34 9.18
N MET A 208 7.21 9.05 8.84
CA MET A 208 8.05 9.89 7.98
C MET A 208 8.20 9.25 6.61
N GLY A 209 7.92 9.98 5.54
CA GLY A 209 8.01 9.47 4.17
C GLY A 209 9.36 9.78 3.56
N GLU A 210 9.91 8.87 2.75
CA GLU A 210 11.08 9.17 1.93
C GLU A 210 10.76 10.28 0.93
N MET A 211 9.69 10.12 0.15
CA MET A 211 9.26 11.14 -0.81
C MET A 211 8.79 12.42 -0.09
N VAL A 212 9.47 13.55 -0.37
CA VAL A 212 9.24 14.92 0.15
C VAL A 212 9.49 15.07 1.68
N ASN A 213 9.92 14.01 2.38
CA ASN A 213 10.29 14.05 3.80
C ASN A 213 9.16 14.49 4.74
N ASP A 214 7.91 14.19 4.39
CA ASP A 214 6.74 14.54 5.20
C ASP A 214 6.72 13.76 6.52
N ALA A 215 6.75 14.48 7.64
CA ALA A 215 6.58 13.92 8.99
C ALA A 215 5.13 14.06 9.46
N ARG A 216 4.37 12.97 9.35
CA ARG A 216 3.00 12.90 9.86
C ARG A 216 3.02 12.55 11.36
N ILE A 217 2.59 13.50 12.18
CA ILE A 217 2.50 13.33 13.63
C ILE A 217 1.08 12.90 14.01
N ILE A 218 0.95 11.72 14.62
CA ILE A 218 -0.31 11.11 15.03
C ILE A 218 -0.35 11.09 16.55
N ARG A 219 -1.40 11.69 17.15
CA ARG A 219 -1.57 11.77 18.61
C ARG A 219 -2.30 10.53 19.14
N LEU A 220 -1.72 9.82 20.09
CA LEU A 220 -2.36 8.68 20.75
C LEU A 220 -3.37 9.16 21.80
N ASP A 221 -4.47 8.42 21.93
CA ASP A 221 -5.55 8.59 22.92
C ASP A 221 -6.01 10.04 23.08
N SER A 222 -6.14 10.72 21.93
CA SER A 222 -6.43 12.15 21.84
C SER A 222 -7.68 12.43 21.03
N VAL A 223 -8.16 13.67 21.11
CA VAL A 223 -9.33 14.14 20.33
C VAL A 223 -8.90 15.08 19.22
N HIS A 224 -9.71 15.15 18.16
CA HIS A 224 -9.45 16.11 17.09
C HIS A 224 -9.47 17.54 17.59
N GLN A 225 -8.53 18.33 17.08
CA GLN A 225 -8.51 19.76 17.34
C GLN A 225 -9.64 20.43 16.55
N ALA A 226 -10.20 21.51 17.10
CA ALA A 226 -11.13 22.34 16.37
C ALA A 226 -10.48 22.83 15.06
N PRO A 227 -11.21 22.84 13.93
CA PRO A 227 -10.63 23.07 12.61
C PRO A 227 -10.36 24.56 12.34
N HIS A 228 -9.64 25.24 13.23
CA HIS A 228 -9.24 26.63 13.05
C HIS A 228 -8.39 26.82 11.78
N MET A 229 -7.68 25.76 11.36
CA MET A 229 -6.92 25.70 10.12
C MET A 229 -6.97 24.29 9.54
N LYS A 230 -7.14 24.19 8.22
CA LYS A 230 -7.01 22.91 7.51
C LYS A 230 -5.53 22.60 7.28
N LYS A 231 -5.11 21.38 7.63
CA LYS A 231 -3.72 20.92 7.54
C LYS A 231 -3.52 20.14 6.23
N TRP A 232 -2.32 20.20 5.67
CA TRP A 232 -2.00 19.43 4.46
C TRP A 232 -2.13 17.92 4.70
N LEU A 233 -1.53 17.40 5.77
CA LEU A 233 -1.62 16.00 6.19
C LEU A 233 -2.85 15.68 7.06
N GLY A 234 -3.81 16.59 7.14
CA GLY A 234 -4.95 16.47 8.06
C GLY A 234 -4.57 16.55 9.55
N ASP A 235 -5.55 16.32 10.41
CA ASP A 235 -5.39 16.18 11.86
C ASP A 235 -5.62 14.71 12.22
N SER A 236 -4.56 14.00 12.64
CA SER A 236 -4.60 12.57 12.97
C SER A 236 -4.63 12.33 14.48
N THR A 237 -5.53 11.46 14.91
CA THR A 237 -5.58 10.88 16.26
C THR A 237 -5.66 9.38 16.16
N ALA A 238 -5.16 8.66 17.15
CA ALA A 238 -5.13 7.21 17.13
C ALA A 238 -5.33 6.58 18.50
N HIS A 239 -5.71 5.31 18.48
CA HIS A 239 -5.80 4.43 19.65
C HIS A 239 -5.43 3.01 19.22
N TYR A 240 -5.18 2.12 20.18
CA TYR A 240 -4.94 0.71 19.90
C TYR A 240 -6.19 -0.14 20.17
N GLU A 241 -6.54 -1.00 19.21
CA GLU A 241 -7.57 -2.03 19.34
C GLU A 241 -6.89 -3.40 19.32
N GLY A 242 -6.60 -3.94 20.52
CA GLY A 242 -5.74 -5.11 20.64
C GLY A 242 -4.38 -4.83 20.03
N ASP A 243 -4.07 -5.53 18.94
CA ASP A 243 -2.78 -5.43 18.26
C ASP A 243 -2.76 -4.47 17.07
N THR A 244 -3.86 -3.74 16.85
CA THR A 244 -4.01 -2.83 15.71
C THR A 244 -3.93 -1.38 16.16
N LEU A 245 -3.04 -0.59 15.56
CA LEU A 245 -3.10 0.86 15.65
C LEU A 245 -4.21 1.34 14.71
N VAL A 246 -5.21 2.03 15.25
CA VAL A 246 -6.31 2.63 14.50
C VAL A 246 -6.12 4.14 14.47
N VAL A 247 -6.01 4.71 13.29
CA VAL A 247 -5.76 6.15 13.09
C VAL A 247 -6.96 6.75 12.38
N HIS A 248 -7.60 7.74 12.99
CA HIS A 248 -8.62 8.55 12.34
C HIS A 248 -8.04 9.91 11.97
N THR A 249 -8.28 10.34 10.73
CA THR A 249 -7.78 11.61 10.22
C THR A 249 -8.85 12.36 9.45
N GLN A 250 -8.98 13.65 9.78
CA GLN A 250 -9.92 14.59 9.17
C GLN A 250 -9.26 15.96 9.00
N ASN A 251 -10.03 16.98 8.59
CA ASN A 251 -9.56 18.37 8.47
C ASN A 251 -8.41 18.59 7.47
N TYR A 252 -8.46 17.83 6.38
CA TYR A 252 -7.60 18.02 5.22
C TYR A 252 -7.83 19.35 4.53
N ARG A 253 -6.75 19.86 3.94
CA ARG A 253 -6.86 20.83 2.86
C ARG A 253 -7.54 20.19 1.64
N PRO A 254 -8.52 20.87 0.98
CA PRO A 254 -9.19 20.32 -0.21
C PRO A 254 -8.24 19.97 -1.35
N GLU A 255 -7.08 20.61 -1.42
CA GLU A 255 -6.02 20.39 -2.41
C GLU A 255 -5.36 19.00 -2.30
N GLN A 256 -5.67 18.22 -1.28
CA GLN A 256 -5.28 16.80 -1.16
C GLN A 256 -5.94 15.89 -2.22
N SER A 257 -7.01 16.34 -2.88
CA SER A 257 -7.59 15.61 -4.01
C SER A 257 -6.54 15.36 -5.10
N ASN A 258 -6.58 14.20 -5.74
CA ASN A 258 -5.67 13.90 -6.84
C ASN A 258 -6.28 12.90 -7.83
N MET A 259 -5.47 12.46 -8.80
CA MET A 259 -5.94 11.54 -9.83
C MET A 259 -6.28 10.14 -9.31
N ARG A 260 -5.62 9.67 -8.24
CA ARG A 260 -5.75 8.33 -7.64
C ARG A 260 -6.87 8.28 -6.60
N LEU A 261 -6.96 9.30 -5.75
CA LEU A 261 -7.99 9.46 -4.73
C LEU A 261 -8.60 10.86 -4.88
N VAL A 262 -9.82 10.91 -5.44
CA VAL A 262 -10.56 12.16 -5.56
C VAL A 262 -11.17 12.46 -4.19
N SER A 263 -11.11 13.71 -3.75
CA SER A 263 -11.64 14.08 -2.45
C SER A 263 -12.19 15.51 -2.44
N SER A 264 -13.01 15.80 -1.45
CA SER A 264 -13.55 17.11 -1.13
C SER A 264 -13.10 17.52 0.28
N GLU A 265 -13.58 18.67 0.74
CA GLU A 265 -13.37 19.13 2.12
C GLU A 265 -14.02 18.22 3.20
N LYS A 266 -14.87 17.27 2.79
CA LYS A 266 -15.54 16.31 3.69
C LYS A 266 -14.78 15.00 3.87
N LEU A 267 -13.59 14.88 3.27
CA LEU A 267 -12.74 13.71 3.41
C LEU A 267 -12.46 13.38 4.88
N GLN A 268 -12.72 12.12 5.22
CA GLN A 268 -12.29 11.46 6.45
C GLN A 268 -11.66 10.11 6.08
N VAL A 269 -10.64 9.73 6.85
CA VAL A 269 -9.91 8.49 6.62
C VAL A 269 -9.71 7.79 7.95
N THR A 270 -10.07 6.51 8.00
CA THR A 270 -9.74 5.61 9.11
C THR A 270 -8.74 4.58 8.62
N GLU A 271 -7.53 4.62 9.13
CA GLU A 271 -6.44 3.67 8.83
C GLU A 271 -6.29 2.66 9.95
N ARG A 272 -5.85 1.45 9.61
CA ARG A 272 -5.56 0.36 10.53
C ARG A 272 -4.21 -0.25 10.16
N PHE A 273 -3.33 -0.34 11.14
CA PHE A 273 -2.02 -0.96 11.00
C PHE A 273 -2.00 -2.20 11.90
N THR A 274 -2.11 -3.37 11.27
CA THR A 274 -2.14 -4.66 11.98
C THR A 274 -0.88 -5.44 11.65
N PRO A 275 0.05 -5.67 12.59
CA PRO A 275 1.21 -6.50 12.34
C PRO A 275 0.74 -7.96 12.16
N VAL A 276 1.17 -8.60 11.07
CA VAL A 276 0.79 -9.99 10.72
C VAL A 276 1.99 -10.94 10.62
N SER A 277 3.20 -10.37 10.62
CA SER A 277 4.48 -11.08 10.78
C SER A 277 5.56 -10.08 11.22
N ASP A 278 6.77 -10.56 11.49
CA ASP A 278 7.93 -9.68 11.79
C ASP A 278 8.24 -8.69 10.66
N ASN A 279 7.84 -9.02 9.43
CA ASN A 279 8.20 -8.29 8.21
C ASN A 279 7.00 -7.75 7.45
N THR A 280 5.78 -7.85 8.00
CA THR A 280 4.57 -7.39 7.32
C THR A 280 3.58 -6.76 8.29
N ILE A 281 3.16 -5.54 7.95
CA ILE A 281 1.97 -4.91 8.53
C ILE A 281 0.88 -4.96 7.47
N LEU A 282 -0.26 -5.58 7.78
CA LEU A 282 -1.48 -5.38 7.00
C LEU A 282 -1.97 -3.97 7.25
N TYR A 283 -1.89 -3.14 6.23
CA TYR A 283 -2.42 -1.79 6.26
C TYR A 283 -3.74 -1.76 5.50
N SER A 284 -4.80 -1.37 6.20
CA SER A 284 -6.10 -1.13 5.61
C SER A 284 -6.57 0.28 5.93
N PHE A 285 -7.37 0.85 5.04
CA PHE A 285 -7.98 2.14 5.31
C PHE A 285 -9.34 2.28 4.63
N THR A 286 -10.21 3.00 5.32
CA THR A 286 -11.53 3.38 4.85
C THR A 286 -11.52 4.86 4.52
N VAL A 287 -11.92 5.19 3.29
CA VAL A 287 -12.12 6.55 2.82
C VAL A 287 -13.61 6.87 2.83
N GLU A 288 -13.96 7.96 3.51
CA GLU A 288 -15.31 8.48 3.58
C GLU A 288 -15.33 9.91 3.05
N ASP A 289 -16.10 10.12 1.98
CA ASP A 289 -16.37 11.45 1.45
C ASP A 289 -17.74 11.44 0.74
N PRO A 290 -18.82 11.88 1.40
CA PRO A 290 -20.16 11.79 0.85
C PRO A 290 -20.40 12.71 -0.35
N VAL A 291 -19.48 13.63 -0.64
CA VAL A 291 -19.55 14.48 -1.85
C VAL A 291 -19.04 13.69 -3.06
N ILE A 292 -18.01 12.86 -2.86
CA ILE A 292 -17.28 12.18 -3.91
C ILE A 292 -17.72 10.72 -4.09
N TYR A 293 -18.06 10.03 -3.02
CA TYR A 293 -18.38 8.60 -3.01
C TYR A 293 -19.82 8.35 -2.52
N THR A 294 -20.51 7.38 -3.13
CA THR A 294 -21.87 6.99 -2.72
C THR A 294 -21.88 6.09 -1.49
N GLU A 295 -20.74 5.47 -1.17
CA GLU A 295 -20.52 4.65 0.03
C GLU A 295 -19.01 4.66 0.40
N PRO A 296 -18.63 4.30 1.64
CA PRO A 296 -17.23 4.22 2.05
C PRO A 296 -16.41 3.25 1.19
N VAL A 297 -15.15 3.61 0.93
CA VAL A 297 -14.23 2.80 0.13
C VAL A 297 -13.14 2.22 1.01
N VAL A 298 -13.01 0.90 1.05
CA VAL A 298 -12.02 0.19 1.88
C VAL A 298 -10.93 -0.38 0.99
N PHE A 299 -9.69 -0.16 1.42
CA PHE A 299 -8.48 -0.61 0.77
C PHE A 299 -7.66 -1.50 1.69
N GLU A 300 -6.89 -2.41 1.11
CA GLU A 300 -5.92 -3.26 1.82
C GLU A 300 -4.65 -3.40 1.00
N PHE A 301 -3.49 -3.25 1.63
CA PHE A 301 -2.21 -3.72 1.09
C PHE A 301 -1.19 -3.99 2.21
N PRO A 302 -0.21 -4.87 1.96
CA PRO A 302 0.89 -5.10 2.89
C PRO A 302 1.87 -3.92 2.86
N LEU A 303 2.30 -3.49 4.04
CA LEU A 303 3.56 -2.77 4.22
C LEU A 303 4.63 -3.81 4.52
N ASN A 304 5.67 -3.85 3.71
CA ASN A 304 6.77 -4.78 3.87
C ASN A 304 7.96 -4.08 4.52
N ARG A 305 8.62 -4.75 5.46
CA ARG A 305 9.84 -4.22 6.06
C ARG A 305 10.90 -4.06 4.96
N LEU A 306 11.67 -2.97 5.00
CA LEU A 306 12.85 -2.83 4.15
C LEU A 306 13.84 -3.97 4.41
N ALA A 307 14.51 -4.42 3.36
CA ALA A 307 15.49 -5.49 3.47
C ALA A 307 16.73 -5.01 4.24
N ASP A 308 17.48 -5.96 4.81
CA ASP A 308 18.71 -5.66 5.53
C ASP A 308 19.68 -4.85 4.66
N GLY A 309 20.12 -3.70 5.17
CA GLY A 309 21.03 -2.80 4.47
C GLY A 309 20.34 -1.74 3.60
N GLU A 310 19.04 -1.88 3.31
CA GLU A 310 18.24 -0.80 2.72
C GLU A 310 18.01 0.32 3.74
N ARG A 311 17.91 1.54 3.24
CA ARG A 311 17.75 2.74 4.05
C ARG A 311 16.82 3.71 3.34
N ILE A 312 16.19 4.57 4.14
CA ILE A 312 15.53 5.75 3.61
C ILE A 312 16.59 6.77 3.25
N TYR A 313 16.51 7.30 2.02
CA TYR A 313 17.44 8.29 1.49
C TYR A 313 16.81 9.69 1.43
N GLU A 314 17.65 10.69 1.24
CA GLU A 314 17.18 12.06 1.02
C GLU A 314 16.39 12.16 -0.30
N PHE A 315 15.21 12.80 -0.25
CA PHE A 315 14.45 13.17 -1.43
C PHE A 315 14.52 14.67 -1.71
N ALA A 316 15.33 15.07 -2.69
CA ALA A 316 15.54 16.46 -3.09
C ALA A 316 14.52 16.95 -4.12
N CYS A 317 13.24 17.07 -3.75
CA CYS A 317 12.13 17.41 -4.66
C CYS A 317 12.33 18.70 -5.50
N HIS A 318 13.04 19.69 -4.95
CA HIS A 318 13.30 20.96 -5.64
C HIS A 318 14.50 20.90 -6.60
N GLU A 319 15.41 19.95 -6.44
CA GLU A 319 16.60 19.84 -7.29
C GLU A 319 16.21 19.32 -8.68
N GLY A 320 16.52 20.09 -9.73
CA GLY A 320 16.11 19.75 -11.10
C GLY A 320 14.61 19.91 -11.38
N ASN A 321 13.84 20.53 -10.49
CA ASN A 321 12.43 20.84 -10.74
C ASN A 321 12.30 22.11 -11.62
N TYR A 322 12.12 21.89 -12.93
CA TYR A 322 11.99 22.96 -13.93
C TYR A 322 10.55 23.35 -14.25
N SER A 323 9.56 22.74 -13.60
CA SER A 323 8.14 22.93 -13.94
C SER A 323 7.74 24.40 -13.81
N MET A 324 8.01 25.03 -12.66
CA MET A 324 7.66 26.43 -12.43
C MET A 324 8.39 27.41 -13.37
N PRO A 325 9.73 27.36 -13.53
CA PRO A 325 10.42 28.18 -14.52
C PRO A 325 9.92 27.98 -15.95
N GLY A 326 9.68 26.73 -16.37
CA GLY A 326 9.20 26.39 -17.71
C GLY A 326 7.80 26.94 -17.99
N MET A 327 6.89 26.82 -17.02
CA MET A 327 5.54 27.36 -17.12
C MET A 327 5.52 28.90 -17.23
N LEU A 328 6.30 29.58 -16.39
CA LEU A 328 6.41 31.04 -16.42
C LEU A 328 7.05 31.52 -17.73
N ALA A 329 8.06 30.82 -18.25
CA ALA A 329 8.66 31.12 -19.55
C ALA A 329 7.66 30.94 -20.70
N GLY A 330 6.86 29.86 -20.67
CA GLY A 330 5.78 29.62 -21.63
C GLY A 330 4.72 30.72 -21.60
N ALA A 331 4.26 31.12 -20.41
CA ALA A 331 3.32 32.23 -20.24
C ALA A 331 3.88 33.54 -20.82
N ARG A 332 5.16 33.84 -20.53
CA ARG A 332 5.83 35.04 -21.06
C ARG A 332 5.95 35.01 -22.59
N ARG A 333 6.13 33.83 -23.19
CA ARG A 333 6.16 33.68 -24.65
C ARG A 333 4.79 34.00 -25.27
N LEU A 334 3.71 33.52 -24.67
CA LEU A 334 2.33 33.83 -25.12
C LEU A 334 2.03 35.33 -25.02
N GLU A 335 2.47 36.01 -23.96
CA GLU A 335 2.33 37.46 -23.83
C GLU A 335 3.06 38.24 -24.94
N LEU A 336 4.19 37.72 -25.43
CA LEU A 336 4.94 38.33 -26.53
C LEU A 336 4.28 38.11 -27.89
N GLU A 337 3.68 36.93 -28.12
CA GLU A 337 2.99 36.59 -29.37
C GLU A 337 1.61 37.26 -29.51
N ALA A 338 1.01 37.67 -28.38
CA ALA A 338 -0.28 38.37 -28.36
C ALA A 338 -0.18 39.89 -28.62
N LYS A 339 1.03 40.44 -28.78
CA LYS A 339 1.27 41.86 -29.10
C LYS A 339 1.39 42.10 -30.60
#